data_AF-A0A524QLK1-F1
#
_entry.id   AF-A0A524QLK1-F1
#
_cell.length_a   1.000
_cell.length_b   1.000
_cell.length_c   1.000
_cell.angle_alpha   90.00
_cell.angle_beta   90.00
_cell.angle_gamma   90.00
#
_symmetry.space_group_name_H-M   'P 1'
#
loop_
_entity.id
_entity.type
_entity.pdbx_description
1 polymer ?
#
loop_
_entity_poly.entity_id
_entity_poly.type
_entity_poly.pdbx_seq_one_letter_code
_entity_poly.pdbx_strand_id
1 'polypeptide(L)' 'PYTYGLIGSVPSRNRRGQPLHQIPGMTPSLLNLPLGCAFRTRCDRATELCHREPPVMEHGDNRSARCFHPHGENQQ' A
#
# COMPACT_ATOMS: atom_id res chain seq x y z
N PRO A 1 1.08 2.47 1.55
CA PRO A 1 1.07 1.18 2.30
C PRO A 1 1.48 -0.01 1.41
N TYR A 2 0.86 -0.17 0.23
CA TYR A 2 1.20 -1.25 -0.72
C TYR A 2 2.68 -1.31 -1.11
N THR A 3 3.23 -0.22 -1.63
CA THR A 3 4.65 -0.14 -2.05
C THR A 3 5.60 -0.40 -0.89
N TYR A 4 5.28 0.11 0.30
CA TYR A 4 6.06 -0.12 1.52
C TYR A 4 6.10 -1.61 1.89
N GLY A 5 4.93 -2.26 1.88
CA GLY A 5 4.83 -3.71 2.13
C GLY A 5 5.63 -4.53 1.13
N LEU A 6 5.54 -4.22 -0.17
CA LEU A 6 6.31 -4.92 -1.22
C LEU A 6 7.82 -4.78 -1.02
N ILE A 7 8.31 -3.58 -0.71
CA ILE A 7 9.72 -3.35 -0.43
C ILE A 7 10.17 -4.16 0.79
N GLY A 8 9.35 -4.20 1.84
CA GLY A 8 9.61 -4.97 3.06
C GLY A 8 9.61 -6.49 2.85
N SER A 9 8.88 -6.99 1.84
CA SER A 9 8.84 -8.41 1.48
C SER A 9 10.05 -8.89 0.66
N VAL A 10 10.96 -8.00 0.22
CA VAL A 10 12.12 -8.37 -0.60
C VAL A 10 13.20 -9.06 0.25
N PRO A 11 13.52 -10.35 0.02
CA PRO A 11 14.43 -11.10 0.89
C PRO A 11 15.85 -10.52 0.96
N SER A 12 16.37 -10.00 -0.16
CA SER A 12 17.73 -9.43 -0.24
C SER A 12 17.92 -8.16 0.58
N ARG A 13 16.82 -7.48 0.96
CA ARG A 13 16.84 -6.26 1.78
C ARG A 13 16.59 -6.55 3.27
N ASN A 14 16.40 -7.81 3.64
CA ASN A 14 16.11 -8.23 5.00
C ASN A 14 17.31 -8.93 5.66
N ARG A 15 17.37 -8.85 7.00
CA ARG A 15 18.38 -9.59 7.77
C ARG A 15 18.08 -11.09 7.71
N ARG A 16 19.10 -11.91 7.42
CA ARG A 16 18.98 -13.37 7.47
C ARG A 16 18.53 -13.81 8.87
N GLY A 17 17.63 -14.79 8.90
CA GLY A 17 17.08 -15.34 10.14
C GLY A 17 15.94 -14.53 10.77
N GLN A 18 15.53 -13.41 10.18
CA GLN A 18 14.36 -12.65 10.61
C GLN A 18 13.14 -12.94 9.71
N PRO A 19 11.92 -13.00 10.27
CA PRO A 19 10.70 -13.07 9.48
C PRO A 19 10.58 -11.89 8.53
N LEU A 20 10.17 -12.14 7.28
CA LEU A 20 9.91 -11.08 6.31
C LEU A 20 8.61 -10.35 6.66
N HIS A 21 8.56 -9.06 6.34
CA HIS A 21 7.28 -8.35 6.37
C HIS A 21 6.37 -8.95 5.29
N GLN A 22 5.24 -9.52 5.71
CA GLN A 22 4.24 -10.10 4.82
C GLN A 22 3.04 -9.17 4.73
N ILE A 23 2.55 -8.94 3.50
CA ILE A 23 1.25 -8.31 3.30
C ILE A 23 0.19 -9.39 3.55
N PRO A 24 -0.68 -9.23 4.56
CA PRO A 24 -1.67 -10.24 4.91
C PRO A 24 -2.78 -10.34 3.85
N GLY A 25 -3.41 -11.51 3.78
CA GLY A 25 -4.54 -11.79 2.89
C GLY A 25 -4.13 -12.11 1.44
N MET A 26 -5.13 -12.34 0.59
CA MET A 26 -4.94 -12.71 -0.81
C MET A 26 -5.22 -11.52 -1.74
N THR A 27 -4.48 -11.46 -2.85
CA THR A 27 -4.76 -10.49 -3.91
C THR A 27 -6.18 -10.72 -4.44
N PRO A 28 -7.03 -9.67 -4.53
CA PRO A 28 -8.38 -9.82 -5.05
C PRO A 28 -8.32 -10.24 -6.52
N SER A 29 -9.34 -10.98 -6.97
CA SER A 29 -9.50 -11.29 -8.38
C SER A 29 -9.67 -10.00 -9.19
N LEU A 30 -8.98 -9.90 -10.32
CA LEU A 30 -9.11 -8.77 -11.25
C LEU A 30 -10.54 -8.65 -11.82
N LEU A 31 -11.28 -9.76 -11.88
CA LEU A 31 -12.69 -9.78 -12.32
C LEU A 31 -13.64 -9.18 -11.27
N ASN A 32 -13.23 -9.17 -10.00
CA ASN A 32 -14.03 -8.73 -8.85
C ASN A 32 -13.26 -7.71 -8.02
N LEU A 33 -12.73 -6.69 -8.69
CA LEU A 33 -12.01 -5.62 -8.01
C LEU A 33 -12.98 -4.84 -7.12
N PRO A 34 -12.60 -4.60 -5.85
CA PRO A 34 -13.49 -3.94 -4.92
C PRO A 34 -13.50 -2.42 -5.22
N LEU A 35 -14.67 -1.78 -5.16
CA LEU A 35 -14.84 -0.34 -5.47
C LEU A 35 -13.87 0.56 -4.70
N GLY A 36 -13.31 1.58 -5.34
CA GLY A 36 -12.32 2.47 -4.73
C GLY A 36 -10.93 1.86 -4.66
N CYS A 37 -10.25 1.96 -3.51
CA CYS A 37 -8.90 1.43 -3.38
C CYS A 37 -8.89 -0.11 -3.41
N ALA A 38 -8.32 -0.67 -4.48
CA ALA A 38 -8.15 -2.12 -4.67
C ALA A 38 -7.32 -2.81 -3.57
N PHE A 39 -6.45 -2.05 -2.89
CA PHE A 39 -5.59 -2.57 -1.82
C PHE A 39 -6.26 -2.55 -0.44
N ARG A 40 -7.42 -1.91 -0.27
CA ARG A 40 -7.98 -1.62 1.07
C ARG A 40 -8.19 -2.87 1.94
N THR A 41 -8.54 -4.01 1.34
CA THR A 41 -8.83 -5.26 2.08
C THR A 41 -7.58 -5.90 2.69
N ARG A 42 -6.39 -5.45 2.29
CA ARG A 42 -5.09 -5.91 2.80
C ARG A 42 -4.25 -4.76 3.38
N CYS A 43 -4.82 -3.56 3.44
CA CYS A 43 -4.14 -2.35 3.87
C CYS A 43 -4.39 -2.14 5.36
N ASP A 44 -3.32 -2.18 6.15
CA ASP A 44 -3.31 -1.86 7.59
C ASP A 44 -3.74 -0.42 7.92
N ARG A 45 -3.68 0.48 6.94
CA ARG A 45 -4.09 1.89 7.02
C ARG A 45 -5.43 2.18 6.34
N ALA A 46 -6.23 1.16 6.04
CA ALA A 46 -7.54 1.35 5.41
C ALA A 46 -8.53 2.08 6.33
N THR A 47 -9.37 2.92 5.74
CA THR A 47 -10.48 3.62 6.41
C THR A 47 -11.70 3.61 5.48
N GLU A 48 -12.85 4.07 5.96
CA GLU A 48 -14.07 4.20 5.16
C GLU A 48 -13.87 5.01 3.86
N LEU A 49 -12.98 6.01 3.88
CA LEU A 49 -12.64 6.79 2.68
C LEU A 49 -12.09 5.91 1.55
N CYS A 50 -11.40 4.81 1.88
CA CYS A 50 -10.80 3.90 0.90
C CYS A 50 -11.83 3.10 0.09
N HIS A 51 -13.12 3.16 0.43
CA HIS A 51 -14.21 2.64 -0.41
C HIS A 51 -14.46 3.52 -1.65
N ARG A 52 -13.89 4.72 -1.69
CA ARG A 52 -13.89 5.62 -2.84
C ARG A 52 -12.54 5.58 -3.55
N GLU A 53 -12.53 6.07 -4.79
CA GLU A 53 -11.32 6.17 -5.58
C GLU A 53 -10.45 7.33 -5.05
N PRO A 54 -9.20 7.09 -4.64
CA PRO A 54 -8.32 8.17 -4.20
C PRO A 54 -7.90 9.07 -5.37
N PRO A 55 -7.78 10.40 -5.12
CA PRO A 55 -7.19 11.30 -6.11
C PRO A 55 -5.73 10.94 -6.36
N VAL A 56 -5.19 11.41 -7.48
CA VAL A 56 -3.75 11.43 -7.70
C VAL A 56 -3.16 12.53 -6.84
N MET A 57 -2.17 12.21 -6.02
CA MET A 57 -1.39 13.15 -5.23
C MET A 57 0.05 13.14 -5.74
N GLU A 58 0.61 14.31 -5.98
CA GLU A 58 2.00 14.47 -6.38
C GLU A 58 2.90 14.61 -5.14
N HIS A 59 4.08 13.98 -5.19
CA HIS A 59 5.03 13.89 -4.06
C HIS A 59 6.45 14.37 -4.47
N GLY A 60 6.52 15.26 -5.47
CA GLY A 60 7.79 15.75 -6.04
C GLY A 60 8.61 14.69 -6.78
N ASP A 61 9.70 15.12 -7.43
CA ASP A 61 10.59 14.25 -8.22
C ASP A 61 9.86 13.38 -9.26
N ASN A 62 8.79 13.92 -9.86
CA ASN A 62 7.93 13.21 -10.80
C ASN A 62 7.31 11.92 -10.22
N ARG A 63 7.11 11.87 -8.91
CA ARG A 63 6.42 10.79 -8.20
C ARG A 63 4.99 11.21 -7.88
N SER A 64 4.09 10.27 -8.01
CA SER A 64 2.71 10.42 -7.58
C SER A 64 2.20 9.15 -6.93
N ALA A 65 1.17 9.28 -6.09
CA ALA A 65 0.50 8.17 -5.46
C ALA A 65 -1.02 8.37 -5.46
N ARG A 66 -1.75 7.26 -5.39
CA ARG A 66 -3.21 7.24 -5.24
C ARG A 66 -3.52 6.54 -3.92
N CYS A 67 -3.55 7.31 -2.83
CA CYS A 67 -3.76 6.78 -1.49
C CYS A 67 -4.32 7.88 -0.59
N PHE A 68 -5.37 7.61 0.18
CA PHE A 68 -5.80 8.56 1.21
C PHE A 68 -4.82 8.66 2.39
N HIS A 69 -4.00 7.62 2.60
CA HIS A 69 -3.10 7.49 3.76
C HIS A 69 -1.69 7.02 3.34
N PRO A 70 -0.93 7.81 2.55
CA PRO A 70 0.40 7.44 2.06
C PRO A 70 1.41 7.21 3.20
N HIS A 71 2.51 6.51 2.91
CA HIS A 71 3.66 6.40 3.83
C HIS A 71 4.67 7.49 3.45
N GLY A 72 4.86 8.48 4.33
CA GLY A 72 5.48 9.78 4.00
C GLY A 72 4.46 10.63 3.21
N GLU A 73 4.09 11.84 3.61
CA GLU A 73 4.91 13.02 3.90
C GLU A 73 4.37 13.80 5.12
N ASN A 74 4.69 13.36 6.33
CA ASN A 74 4.69 14.18 7.56
C ASN A 74 5.35 13.36 8.68
N GLN A 75 6.67 13.44 8.72
CA GLN A 75 7.46 13.35 9.95
C GLN A 75 8.40 14.55 9.93
N GLN A 76 7.85 15.72 10.24
CA GLN A 76 8.54 16.80 10.93
C GLN A 76 7.73 17.06 12.20
#